data_AF-A0A2M8T6E1-F1
#
_entry.id   AF-A0A2M8T6E1-F1
#
_cell.length_a   1.000
_cell.length_b   1.000
_cell.length_c   1.000
_cell.angle_alpha   90.00
_cell.angle_beta   90.00
_cell.angle_gamma   90.00
#
_symmetry.space_group_name_H-M   'P 1'
#
loop_
_entity.id
_entity.type
_entity.pdbx_description
1 polymer ?
#
loop_
_entity_poly.entity_id
_entity_poly.type
_entity_poly.pdbx_seq_one_letter_code
_entity_poly.pdbx_strand_id
1 'polypeptide(L)' 'MVNIEIINLLFAIACEESFKRKYGGFVYLDAKTNLIKYYEEAFHAVPTGFNRRMFIDTEAAMFILNRYE' A
#
# COMPACT_ATOMS: atom_id res chain seq x y z
N MET A 1 -15.69 -10.96 -6.06
CA MET A 1 -15.51 -10.56 -4.65
C MET A 1 -14.01 -10.47 -4.40
N VAL A 2 -13.51 -9.33 -3.92
CA VAL A 2 -12.08 -9.13 -3.63
C VAL A 2 -11.87 -9.48 -2.15
N ASN A 3 -10.91 -10.34 -1.84
CA ASN A 3 -10.60 -10.69 -0.44
C ASN A 3 -9.67 -9.62 0.15
N ILE A 4 -10.20 -8.86 1.10
CA ILE A 4 -9.51 -7.74 1.75
C ILE A 4 -8.33 -8.22 2.60
N GLU A 5 -8.43 -9.37 3.26
CA GLU A 5 -7.35 -9.92 4.08
C GLU A 5 -6.13 -10.31 3.23
N ILE A 6 -6.36 -10.87 2.04
CA ILE A 6 -5.27 -11.19 1.11
C ILE A 6 -4.60 -9.91 0.62
N ILE A 7 -5.37 -8.86 0.31
CA ILE A 7 -4.80 -7.55 -0.10
C ILE A 7 -3.90 -7.00 1.00
N ASN A 8 -4.42 -6.93 2.23
CA ASN A 8 -3.71 -6.48 3.41
C ASN A 8 -2.35 -7.18 3.57
N LEU A 9 -2.35 -8.51 3.52
CA LEU A 9 -1.14 -9.30 3.64
C LEU A 9 -0.16 -9.03 2.48
N LEU A 10 -0.66 -8.92 1.25
CA LEU A 10 0.19 -8.67 0.08
C LEU A 10 0.93 -7.32 0.19
N PHE A 11 0.25 -6.28 0.69
CA PHE A 11 0.83 -4.96 0.87
C PHE A 11 1.83 -4.92 2.03
N ALA A 12 1.55 -5.62 3.13
CA ALA A 12 2.51 -5.77 4.22
C ALA A 12 3.81 -6.44 3.72
N ILE A 13 3.69 -7.55 2.98
CA ILE A 13 4.84 -8.25 2.38
C ILE A 13 5.60 -7.33 1.41
N ALA A 14 4.90 -6.57 0.58
CA ALA A 14 5.53 -5.65 -0.37
C ALA A 14 6.32 -4.52 0.34
N CYS A 15 5.76 -3.95 1.41
CA CYS A 15 6.43 -2.94 2.23
C CYS A 15 7.67 -3.53 2.91
N GLU A 16 7.54 -4.72 3.51
CA GLU A 16 8.66 -5.42 4.16
C GLU A 16 9.80 -5.70 3.17
N GLU A 17 9.47 -6.21 1.97
CA GLU A 17 10.45 -6.47 0.92
C GLU A 17 11.13 -5.18 0.43
N SER A 18 10.37 -4.09 0.34
CA SER A 18 10.90 -2.77 -0.01
C SER A 18 11.90 -2.27 1.04
N PHE A 19 11.63 -2.46 2.35
CA PHE A 19 12.60 -2.19 3.41
C PHE A 19 13.83 -3.09 3.35
N LYS A 20 13.67 -4.40 3.12
CA LYS A 20 14.79 -5.36 2.94
C LYS A 20 15.75 -4.91 1.83
N ARG A 21 15.20 -4.32 0.77
CA ARG A 21 15.97 -3.77 -0.37
C ARG A 21 16.49 -2.35 -0.16
N LYS A 22 16.27 -1.74 1.01
CA LYS A 22 16.67 -0.36 1.35
C LYS A 22 15.96 0.72 0.52
N TYR A 23 14.72 0.46 0.10
CA TYR A 23 13.87 1.42 -0.61
C TYR A 23 12.90 2.18 0.31
N GLY A 24 13.04 2.01 1.63
CA GLY A 24 12.26 2.77 2.62
C GLY A 24 10.78 2.40 2.66
N GLY A 25 10.41 1.17 2.30
CA GLY A 25 9.02 0.72 2.34
C GLY A 25 8.17 1.20 1.16
N PHE A 26 8.76 1.95 0.21
CA PHE A 26 8.02 2.50 -0.92
C PHE A 26 7.39 1.41 -1.79
N VAL A 27 6.12 1.56 -2.10
CA VAL A 27 5.36 0.69 -3.02
C VAL A 27 4.55 1.55 -3.97
N TYR A 28 4.55 1.20 -5.25
CA TYR A 28 3.73 1.83 -6.27
C TYR A 28 2.70 0.84 -6.82
N LEU A 29 1.48 1.29 -7.08
CA LEU A 29 0.39 0.44 -7.57
C LEU A 29 -0.52 1.14 -8.57
N ASP A 30 -1.08 0.35 -9.48
CA ASP A 30 -2.25 0.72 -10.29
C ASP A 30 -3.52 0.15 -9.62
N ALA A 31 -4.29 1.01 -8.96
CA ALA A 31 -5.51 0.65 -8.25
C ALA A 31 -6.68 0.41 -9.22
N LYS A 32 -7.63 -0.44 -8.80
CA LYS A 32 -8.97 -0.44 -9.39
C LYS A 32 -9.73 0.78 -8.87
N THR A 33 -10.53 1.44 -9.71
CA THR A 33 -11.22 2.69 -9.37
C THR A 33 -12.06 2.57 -8.09
N ASN A 34 -12.74 1.44 -7.90
CA ASN A 34 -13.57 1.18 -6.73
C ASN A 34 -12.78 0.83 -5.45
N LEU A 35 -11.45 0.70 -5.54
CA LEU A 35 -10.55 0.42 -4.42
C LEU A 35 -9.64 1.60 -4.07
N ILE A 36 -9.64 2.70 -4.85
CA ILE A 36 -8.82 3.88 -4.57
C ILE A 36 -9.09 4.40 -3.16
N LYS A 37 -10.36 4.68 -2.86
CA LYS A 37 -10.78 5.18 -1.54
C LYS A 37 -10.41 4.20 -0.41
N TYR A 38 -10.52 2.90 -0.66
CA TYR A 38 -10.11 1.90 0.30
C TYR A 38 -8.59 1.97 0.57
N TYR A 39 -7.75 2.12 -0.44
CA TYR A 39 -6.30 2.24 -0.25
C TYR A 39 -5.90 3.56 0.42
N GLU A 40 -6.60 4.66 0.13
CA GLU A 40 -6.39 5.94 0.84
C GLU A 40 -6.69 5.77 2.34
N GLU A 41 -7.82 5.16 2.69
CA GLU A 41 -8.27 5.03 4.08
C GLU A 41 -7.53 3.92 4.85
N ALA A 42 -7.30 2.76 4.23
CA ALA A 42 -6.74 1.59 4.90
C ALA A 42 -5.21 1.61 4.95
N PHE A 43 -4.56 2.18 3.93
CA PHE A 43 -3.10 2.11 3.75
C PHE A 43 -2.44 3.48 3.69
N HIS A 44 -3.19 4.58 3.84
CA HIS A 44 -2.69 5.95 3.66
C HIS A 44 -1.99 6.13 2.30
N ALA A 45 -2.44 5.39 1.28
CA ALA A 45 -1.86 5.46 -0.05
C ALA A 45 -2.22 6.78 -0.71
N VAL A 46 -1.26 7.40 -1.39
CA VAL A 46 -1.39 8.73 -1.98
C VAL A 46 -1.59 8.63 -3.49
N PRO A 47 -2.61 9.29 -4.07
CA PRO A 47 -2.77 9.41 -5.51
C PRO A 47 -1.64 10.21 -6.13
N THR A 48 -1.13 9.78 -7.28
CA THR A 48 -0.09 10.52 -8.04
C THR A 48 -0.65 11.68 -8.86
N GLY A 49 -1.96 11.95 -8.78
CA GLY A 49 -2.66 12.92 -9.64
C GLY A 49 -2.93 12.43 -11.07
N PHE A 50 -2.38 11.28 -11.47
CA PHE A 50 -2.59 10.68 -12.78
C PHE A 50 -3.30 9.32 -12.69
N ASN A 51 -4.47 9.21 -13.32
CA ASN A 51 -5.24 7.97 -13.44
C ASN A 51 -5.53 7.30 -12.09
N ARG A 52 -5.32 5.99 -12.00
CA ARG A 52 -5.58 5.14 -10.84
C ARG A 52 -4.28 4.76 -10.12
N ARG A 53 -3.23 5.56 -10.30
CA ARG A 53 -1.89 5.28 -9.80
C ARG A 53 -1.72 5.88 -8.42
N MET A 54 -1.29 5.02 -7.50
CA MET A 54 -1.08 5.39 -6.11
C MET A 54 0.30 4.94 -5.67
N PHE A 55 0.78 5.52 -4.58
CA PHE A 55 1.98 5.05 -3.91
C PHE A 55 1.77 4.99 -2.40
N ILE A 56 2.56 4.15 -1.76
CA ILE A 56 2.74 4.06 -0.31
C ILE A 56 4.16 4.57 -0.06
N ASP A 57 4.27 5.61 0.75
CA ASP A 57 5.56 6.15 1.17
C ASP A 57 6.04 5.47 2.46
N THR A 58 7.17 5.94 3.01
CA THR A 58 7.77 5.35 4.21
C THR A 58 6.86 5.42 5.43
N GLU A 59 6.12 6.51 5.62
CA GLU A 59 5.22 6.65 6.76
C GLU A 59 4.04 5.69 6.66
N ALA A 60 3.41 5.63 5.49
CA ALA A 60 2.34 4.69 5.20
C ALA A 60 2.82 3.22 5.32
N ALA A 61 4.01 2.91 4.84
CA ALA A 61 4.59 1.57 4.95
C ALA A 61 4.81 1.14 6.41
N MET A 62 5.34 2.03 7.25
CA MET A 62 5.49 1.79 8.69
C MET A 62 4.13 1.59 9.37
N PHE A 63 3.13 2.39 9.02
CA PHE A 63 1.77 2.23 9.53
C PHE A 63 1.19 0.85 9.18
N ILE A 64 1.37 0.40 7.93
CA ILE A 64 0.92 -0.93 7.49
C ILE A 64 1.63 -2.02 8.28
N LEU A 65 2.96 -2.00 8.36
CA LEU A 65 3.72 -3.05 9.03
C LEU A 65 3.37 -3.15 10.52
N ASN A 66 3.26 -2.02 11.23
CA ASN A 66 2.87 -2.00 12.65
C ASN A 66 1.46 -2.56 12.90
N ARG A 67 0.60 -2.63 11.89
CA ARG A 67 -0.77 -3.17 11.99
C ARG A 67 -0.82 -4.69 11.77
N TYR A 68 0.21 -5.27 11.15
CA TYR A 68 0.29 -6.70 10.84
C TYR A 68 1.43 -7.42 11.59
N GLU A 69 2.03 -6.78 12.59
CA GLU A 69 2.86 -7.45 13.61
C GLU A 69 2.04 -8.30 14.58
#